data_AF-A0A443QF82-F1
#
_entry.id   AF-A0A443QF82-F1
#
_cell.length_a   1.000
_cell.length_b   1.000
_cell.length_c   1.000
_cell.angle_alpha   90.00
_cell.angle_beta   90.00
_cell.angle_gamma   90.00
#
_symmetry.space_group_name_H-M   'P 1'
#
loop_
_entity.id
_entity.type
_entity.pdbx_description
1 polymer ?
#
loop_
_entity_poly.entity_id
_entity_poly.type
_entity_poly.pdbx_seq_one_letter_code
_entity_poly.pdbx_strand_id
1 'polypeptide(L)' 'INWPARSPDLTPPDFFLWGFLKNTVYRSDPKTLDDLKVAIRLGIARISQKTLQNVASGVLRRSQNGGHFQQLLRKH' A
#
# COMPACT_ATOMS: atom_id res chain seq x y z
N ILE A 1 -16.56 7.33 5.47
CA ILE A 1 -15.93 6.90 4.19
C ILE A 1 -16.62 5.61 3.80
N ASN A 2 -17.45 5.62 2.75
CA ASN A 2 -18.20 4.45 2.31
C ASN A 2 -17.46 3.85 1.11
N TRP A 3 -16.70 2.77 1.32
CA TRP A 3 -16.00 2.09 0.23
C TRP A 3 -17.00 1.23 -0.56
N PRO A 4 -16.97 1.25 -1.90
CA PRO A 4 -17.93 0.48 -2.69
C PRO A 4 -17.75 -1.03 -2.46
N ALA A 5 -18.88 -1.74 -2.38
CA ALA A 5 -18.95 -3.18 -2.20
C ALA A 5 -18.48 -3.93 -3.47
N ARG A 6 -17.16 -3.89 -3.73
CA ARG A 6 -16.36 -4.71 -4.67
C ARG A 6 -14.91 -4.19 -4.75
N SER A 7 -14.36 -3.70 -3.65
CA SER A 7 -12.90 -3.50 -3.52
C SER A 7 -12.37 -4.22 -2.29
N PRO A 8 -12.38 -5.57 -2.25
CA PRO A 8 -12.01 -6.31 -1.06
C PRO A 8 -10.50 -6.33 -0.79
N ASP A 9 -9.64 -5.95 -1.73
CA ASP A 9 -8.26 -6.45 -1.67
C ASP A 9 -7.13 -5.46 -1.43
N LEU A 10 -7.28 -4.14 -1.58
CA LEU A 10 -6.10 -3.26 -1.46
C LEU A 10 -6.49 -1.87 -0.95
N THR A 11 -6.49 -1.69 0.37
CA THR A 11 -6.26 -0.32 0.84
C THR A 11 -4.86 0.07 0.36
N PRO A 12 -4.65 1.26 -0.22
CA PRO A 12 -3.32 1.61 -0.69
C PRO A 12 -2.22 1.63 0.36
N PRO A 13 -2.51 1.85 1.66
CA PRO A 13 -1.58 1.53 2.74
C PRO A 13 -1.08 0.08 2.70
N ASP A 14 -1.95 -0.91 2.50
CA ASP A 14 -1.55 -2.33 2.43
C ASP A 14 -0.67 -2.62 1.21
N PHE A 15 -1.02 -2.10 0.02
CA PHE A 15 -0.20 -2.26 -1.18
C PHE A 15 1.19 -1.63 -1.01
N PHE A 16 1.22 -0.40 -0.48
CA PHE A 16 2.44 0.32 -0.23
C PHE A 16 3.31 -0.38 0.82
N LEU A 17 2.72 -0.73 1.96
CA LEU A 17 3.40 -1.36 3.08
C LEU A 17 4.00 -2.69 2.65
N TRP A 18 3.23 -3.54 1.98
CA TRP A 18 3.71 -4.83 1.51
C TRP A 18 4.81 -4.70 0.45
N GLY A 19 4.67 -3.76 -0.49
CA GLY A 19 5.71 -3.46 -1.47
C GLY A 19 7.00 -2.95 -0.83
N PHE A 20 6.89 -2.04 0.13
CA PHE A 20 8.01 -1.44 0.84
C PHE A 20 8.74 -2.45 1.73
N LEU A 21 8.00 -3.25 2.50
CA LEU A 21 8.56 -4.27 3.37
C LEU A 21 9.26 -5.35 2.57
N LYS A 22 8.67 -5.85 1.48
CA LYS A 22 9.36 -6.80 0.59
C LYS A 22 10.69 -6.24 0.12
N ASN A 23 10.71 -5.03 -0.46
CA ASN A 23 11.97 -4.44 -0.95
C ASN A 23 13.01 -4.26 0.18
N THR A 24 12.58 -3.90 1.39
CA THR A 24 13.47 -3.72 2.55
C THR A 24 14.01 -5.05 3.05
N VAL A 25 13.14 -6.05 3.24
CA VAL A 25 13.47 -7.38 3.77
C VAL A 25 14.33 -8.18 2.77
N TYR A 26 14.00 -8.15 1.48
CA TYR A 26 14.79 -8.84 0.45
C TYR A 26 16.19 -8.22 0.31
N ARG A 27 16.36 -6.91 0.54
CA ARG A 27 17.68 -6.27 0.56
C ARG A 27 18.51 -6.64 1.78
N SER A 28 17.87 -6.90 2.92
CA SER A 28 18.57 -7.28 4.15
C SER A 28 19.02 -8.75 4.20
N ASP A 29 18.60 -9.58 3.23
CA ASP A 29 18.99 -11.00 3.11
C ASP A 29 18.98 -11.77 4.46
N PRO A 30 17.84 -11.77 5.19
CA PRO A 30 17.77 -12.38 6.50
C PRO A 30 18.01 -13.89 6.42
N LYS A 31 18.86 -14.42 7.30
CA LYS A 31 19.21 -15.86 7.34
C LYS A 31 18.39 -16.64 8.35
N THR A 32 17.77 -15.94 9.29
CA THR A 32 16.95 -16.53 10.34
C THR A 32 15.58 -15.85 10.43
N LEU A 33 14.64 -16.52 11.12
CA LEU A 33 13.35 -15.92 11.45
C LEU A 33 13.48 -14.68 12.35
N ASP A 34 14.53 -14.61 13.17
CA ASP A 34 14.76 -13.45 14.02
C ASP A 34 15.23 -12.24 13.20
N ASP A 35 16.18 -12.45 12.29
CA ASP A 35 16.62 -11.43 11.34
C ASP A 35 15.46 -10.89 10.51
N LEU A 36 14.56 -11.77 10.07
CA LEU A 36 13.35 -11.39 9.34
C LEU A 36 12.44 -10.50 10.19
N LYS A 37 12.20 -10.86 11.46
CA LYS A 37 11.39 -10.06 12.39
C LYS A 37 12.03 -8.70 12.66
N VAL A 38 13.35 -8.66 12.82
CA VAL A 38 14.11 -7.42 13.01
C VAL A 38 14.03 -6.54 11.76
N ALA A 39 14.24 -7.10 10.58
CA ALA A 39 14.15 -6.39 9.30
C ALA A 39 12.76 -5.79 9.06
N ILE A 40 11.69 -6.51 9.40
CA ILE A 40 10.32 -6.00 9.32
C ILE A 40 10.12 -4.82 10.29
N ARG A 41 10.53 -4.96 11.56
CA ARG A 41 10.41 -3.89 12.56
C ARG A 41 11.19 -2.63 12.15
N LEU A 42 12.42 -2.79 11.68
CA LEU A 42 13.24 -1.69 11.16
C LEU A 42 12.62 -1.07 9.90
N GLY A 43 12.07 -1.89 9.01
CA GLY A 43 11.34 -1.42 7.83
C GLY A 43 10.17 -0.51 8.22
N ILE A 44 9.31 -0.98 9.13
CA ILE A 44 8.17 -0.18 9.63
C ILE A 44 8.66 1.12 10.27
N ALA A 45 9.68 1.07 11.13
CA ALA A 45 10.21 2.25 11.81
C ALA A 45 10.81 3.29 10.85
N ARG A 46 11.25 2.89 9.65
CA ARG A 46 11.79 3.79 8.61
C ARG A 46 10.71 4.50 7.80
N ILE A 47 9.44 4.12 7.93
CA ILE A 47 8.34 4.78 7.22
C ILE A 47 8.11 6.15 7.84
N SER A 48 8.52 7.20 7.12
CA SER A 48 8.31 8.58 7.56
C SER A 48 6.84 8.99 7.46
N GLN A 49 6.43 9.97 8.27
CA GLN A 49 5.10 10.58 8.18
C GLN A 49 4.84 11.18 6.79
N LYS A 50 5.86 11.77 6.15
CA LYS A 50 5.77 12.30 4.78
C LYS A 50 5.46 11.20 3.76
N THR A 51 6.05 10.02 3.94
CA THR A 51 5.76 8.85 3.11
C THR A 51 4.29 8.44 3.24
N LEU A 52 3.76 8.39 4.46
CA LEU A 52 2.35 8.08 4.71
C LEU A 52 1.41 9.12 4.08
N GLN A 53 1.75 10.42 4.19
CA GLN A 53 1.00 11.50 3.55
C GLN A 53 0.98 11.37 2.02
N ASN A 54 2.11 11.01 1.41
CA ASN A 54 2.20 10.79 -0.03
C ASN A 54 1.33 9.60 -0.48
N VAL A 55 1.33 8.50 0.28
CA VAL A 55 0.50 7.33 0.02
C VAL A 55 -0.98 7.70 0.12
N ALA A 56 -1.38 8.41 1.19
CA ALA A 56 -2.73 8.91 1.40
C ALA A 56 -3.21 9.82 0.26
N SER A 57 -2.39 10.80 -0.14
CA SER A 57 -2.68 11.69 -1.27
C SER A 57 -2.81 10.92 -2.59
N GLY A 58 -1.98 9.89 -2.80
CA GLY A 58 -2.09 9.00 -3.96
C GLY A 58 -3.39 8.22 -3.99
N VAL A 59 -3.92 7.81 -2.82
CA VAL A 59 -5.26 7.19 -2.69
C VAL A 59 -6.34 8.16 -3.15
N LEU A 60 -6.32 9.37 -2.58
CA LEU A 60 -7.31 10.40 -2.88
C LEU A 60 -7.34 10.73 -4.37
N ARG A 61 -6.17 10.91 -4.99
CA ARG A 61 -6.04 11.16 -6.43
C ARG A 61 -6.60 10.00 -7.28
N ARG A 62 -6.31 8.75 -6.90
CA ARG A 62 -6.88 7.58 -7.61
C ARG A 62 -8.39 7.46 -7.41
N SER A 63 -8.90 7.81 -6.23
CA SER A 63 -10.34 7.86 -5.96
C SER A 63 -11.04 8.91 -6.81
N GLN A 64 -10.41 10.07 -7.02
CA GLN A 64 -10.95 11.14 -7.86
C GLN A 64 -10.90 10.79 -9.36
N ASN A 65 -9.83 10.13 -9.81
CA ASN A 65 -9.66 9.70 -11.21
C ASN A 65 -10.42 8.38 -11.54
N GLY A 66 -10.81 7.60 -10.52
CA GLY A 66 -11.58 6.36 -10.66
C GLY A 66 -13.02 6.55 -11.14
N GLY A 67 -13.53 7.79 -11.17
CA GLY A 67 -14.82 8.13 -11.77
C GLY A 67 -14.90 7.84 -13.28
N HIS A 68 -13.76 7.71 -13.97
CA HIS A 68 -13.73 7.40 -15.40
C HIS A 68 -14.00 5.91 -15.69
N PHE A 69 -13.63 4.99 -14.79
CA PHE A 69 -13.87 3.55 -14.98
C PHE A 69 -15.37 3.19 -14.88
N GLN A 70 -16.16 3.99 -14.16
CA GLN A 70 -17.62 3.80 -14.09
C GLN A 70 -18.33 4.17 -15.40
N GLN A 71 -17.73 4.97 -16.28
CA GLN A 71 -18.33 5.32 -17.57
C GLN A 71 -18.28 4.17 -18.59
N LEU A 72 -17.35 3.21 -18.41
CA LEU A 72 -17.23 2.02 -19.26
C LEU A 72 -18.14 0.86 -18.82
N LEU A 73 -18.63 0.86 -17.57
CA LEU A 73 -19.54 -0.17 -17.06
C LEU A 73 -21.03 0.21 -17.23
N ARG A 74 -21.33 1.44 -17.66
CA ARG A 74 -22.71 1.94 -17.85
C ARG A 74 -23.22 1.83 -19.30
N LYS A 75 -22.49 1.13 -20.17
CA LYS A 75 -22.95 0.79 -21.52
C LYS A 75 -23.05 -0.73 -21.65
N HIS A 76 -23.98 -1.35 -20.94
CA HIS A 76 -24.69 -2.56 -21.36
C HIS A 76 -25.95 -2.70 -20.51
#